data_AF-A0A936JQL4-F1
#
_entry.id   AF-A0A936JQL4-F1
#
_cell.length_a   1.000
_cell.length_b   1.000
_cell.length_c   1.000
_cell.angle_alpha   90.00
_cell.angle_beta   90.00
_cell.angle_gamma   90.00
#
_symmetry.space_group_name_H-M   'P 1'
#
loop_
_entity.id
_entity.type
_entity.pdbx_description
1 polymer ?
#
loop_
_entity_poly.entity_id
_entity_poly.type
_entity_poly.pdbx_seq_one_letter_code
_entity_poly.pdbx_strand_id
1 'polypeptide(L)'
;MGRPARAEVASMMHVGFRLTQDEVDRLDHLVAEQGHRDRSALLRAWLAEGGPTSPRTNSARTPHTSTRGARRSSAASPVEPTKDRPRHPKITVTPRVMDSSPSSGEPSQETRPKSIMRELLAELNLRRDALLIRVPEVVRALLPDASMETVHEALLTLNRNGLIELRPDAGSEFLKPEDAAICPRGPRDTVFSYARWTDTSTR
;
A
#
# COMPACT_ATOMS: atom_id res chain seq x y z
N MET A 1 40.07 19.02 -48.93
CA MET A 1 38.86 19.50 -48.20
C MET A 1 38.42 18.40 -47.23
N GLY A 2 39.05 18.32 -46.05
CA GLY A 2 38.79 17.29 -45.05
C GLY A 2 37.72 17.73 -44.05
N ARG A 3 36.77 16.84 -43.74
CA ARG A 3 35.72 17.09 -42.74
C ARG A 3 36.33 17.03 -41.32
N PRO A 4 36.05 17.98 -40.42
CA PRO A 4 36.53 17.91 -39.05
C PRO A 4 35.82 16.79 -38.27
N ALA A 5 36.56 16.15 -37.36
CA ALA A 5 36.07 15.12 -36.46
C ALA A 5 34.96 15.69 -35.56
N ARG A 6 33.83 14.98 -35.49
CA ARG A 6 32.73 15.26 -34.57
C ARG A 6 33.25 15.02 -33.14
N ALA A 7 33.50 16.09 -32.39
CA ALA A 7 33.71 16.00 -30.96
C ALA A 7 32.40 15.50 -30.32
N GLU A 8 32.39 14.26 -29.86
CA GLU A 8 31.35 13.76 -28.97
C GLU A 8 31.41 14.56 -27.67
N VAL A 9 30.46 15.47 -27.50
CA VAL A 9 30.24 16.14 -26.23
C VAL A 9 29.59 15.11 -25.32
N ALA A 10 30.41 14.39 -24.55
CA ALA A 10 29.95 13.53 -23.47
C ALA A 10 29.21 14.40 -22.44
N SER A 11 27.88 14.40 -22.54
CA SER A 11 27.01 15.12 -21.62
C SER A 11 27.11 14.45 -20.26
N MET A 12 27.92 15.03 -19.37
CA MET A 12 28.15 14.52 -18.02
C MET A 12 26.93 14.83 -17.16
N MET A 13 25.94 13.93 -17.17
CA MET A 13 24.75 14.02 -16.32
C MET A 13 25.16 13.92 -14.85
N HIS A 14 25.07 15.05 -14.14
CA HIS A 14 25.23 15.08 -12.69
C HIS A 14 23.92 14.65 -12.06
N VAL A 15 23.87 13.42 -11.54
CA VAL A 15 22.74 12.95 -10.73
C VAL A 15 23.02 13.34 -9.28
N GLY A 16 22.34 14.38 -8.81
CA GLY A 16 22.40 14.78 -7.40
C GLY A 16 21.44 13.92 -6.57
N PHE A 17 21.98 13.06 -5.72
CA PHE A 17 21.19 12.36 -4.70
C PHE A 17 21.13 13.22 -3.44
N ARG A 18 19.94 13.39 -2.86
CA ARG A 18 19.79 13.93 -1.51
C ARG A 18 19.85 12.77 -0.55
N LEU A 19 20.88 12.75 0.28
CA LEU A 19 21.08 11.78 1.35
C LEU A 19 20.90 12.50 2.68
N THR A 20 20.37 11.80 3.68
CA THR A 20 20.35 12.33 5.05
C THR A 20 21.73 12.26 5.68
N GLN A 21 21.96 13.02 6.75
CA GLN A 21 23.27 13.06 7.41
C GLN A 21 23.70 11.67 7.91
N ASP A 22 22.76 10.90 8.45
CA ASP A 22 23.01 9.53 8.91
C ASP A 22 23.42 8.59 7.76
N GLU A 23 22.84 8.75 6.57
CA GLU A 23 23.22 8.00 5.37
C GLU A 23 24.60 8.39 4.86
N VAL A 24 24.94 9.67 4.93
CA VAL A 24 26.27 10.19 4.60
C VAL A 24 27.32 9.60 5.54
N ASP A 25 27.05 9.58 6.85
CA ASP A 25 27.96 9.04 7.85
C ASP A 25 28.15 7.52 7.68
N ARG A 26 27.07 6.78 7.35
CA ARG A 26 27.16 5.35 7.00
C ARG A 26 28.01 5.10 5.76
N LEU A 27 27.86 5.93 4.72
CA LEU A 27 28.67 5.81 3.51
C LEU A 27 30.14 6.09 3.80
N ASP A 28 30.47 7.08 4.63
CA ASP A 28 31.85 7.35 5.03
C ASP A 28 32.47 6.18 5.80
N HIS A 29 31.70 5.57 6.70
CA HIS A 29 32.14 4.36 7.40
C HIS A 29 32.46 3.23 6.42
N LEU A 30 31.59 2.99 5.43
CA LEU A 30 31.80 1.95 4.41
C LEU A 30 32.99 2.25 3.49
N VAL A 31 33.20 3.52 3.14
CA VAL A 31 34.37 3.95 2.35
C VAL A 31 35.66 3.64 3.12
N ALA A 32 35.70 3.94 4.42
CA ALA A 32 36.85 3.67 5.27
C ALA A 32 37.09 2.16 5.47
N GLU A 33 36.01 1.39 5.71
CA GLU A 33 36.08 -0.05 5.95
C GLU A 33 36.54 -0.84 4.72
N GLN A 34 36.08 -0.45 3.52
CA GLN A 34 36.40 -1.15 2.27
C GLN A 34 37.60 -0.54 1.52
N GLY A 35 38.19 0.55 2.05
CA GLY A 35 39.37 1.19 1.46
C GLY A 35 39.10 1.90 0.12
N HIS A 36 37.88 2.40 -0.09
CA HIS A 36 37.58 3.17 -1.29
C HIS A 36 38.14 4.59 -1.20
N ARG A 37 38.48 5.18 -2.34
CA ARG A 37 39.05 6.54 -2.41
C ARG A 37 38.04 7.62 -2.01
N ASP A 38 36.78 7.45 -2.40
CA ASP A 38 35.67 8.35 -2.11
C ASP A 38 34.32 7.62 -2.20
N ARG A 39 33.24 8.29 -1.78
CA ARG A 39 31.86 7.77 -1.83
C ARG A 39 31.43 7.42 -3.26
N SER A 40 31.88 8.18 -4.26
CA SER A 40 31.53 7.96 -5.66
C SER A 40 32.14 6.69 -6.21
N ALA A 41 33.36 6.34 -5.78
CA ALA A 41 34.04 5.10 -6.12
C ALA A 41 33.32 3.88 -5.53
N LEU A 42 32.92 3.96 -4.25
CA LEU A 42 32.10 2.95 -3.59
C LEU A 42 30.79 2.72 -4.36
N LEU A 43 30.04 3.79 -4.65
CA LEU A 43 28.75 3.68 -5.37
C LEU A 43 28.92 3.13 -6.79
N ARG A 44 29.99 3.50 -7.51
CA ARG A 44 30.29 2.95 -8.83
C ARG A 44 30.63 1.46 -8.78
N ALA A 45 31.44 1.04 -7.81
CA ALA A 45 31.74 -0.38 -7.59
C ALA A 45 30.47 -1.17 -7.26
N TRP A 46 29.65 -0.64 -6.35
CA TRP A 46 28.40 -1.25 -5.95
C TRP A 46 27.38 -1.36 -7.09
N LEU A 47 27.28 -0.35 -7.95
CA LEU A 47 26.45 -0.40 -9.16
C LEU A 47 26.98 -1.42 -10.19
N ALA A 48 28.29 -1.55 -10.34
CA ALA A 48 28.91 -2.55 -11.22
C ALA A 48 28.63 -3.99 -10.76
N GLU A 49 28.47 -4.20 -9.45
CA GLU A 49 28.09 -5.49 -8.85
C GLU A 49 26.60 -5.83 -8.95
N GLY A 50 25.80 -4.98 -9.62
CA GLY A 50 24.36 -5.19 -9.83
C GLY A 50 23.47 -4.44 -8.83
N GLY A 51 24.03 -3.50 -8.06
CA GLY A 51 23.29 -2.66 -7.13
C GLY A 51 22.71 -3.42 -5.94
N PRO A 52 21.77 -2.82 -5.18
CA PRO A 52 21.08 -3.50 -4.11
C PRO A 52 20.23 -4.62 -4.72
N THR A 53 20.81 -5.81 -4.85
CA THR A 53 20.03 -7.02 -5.01
C THR A 53 19.16 -7.11 -3.77
N SER A 54 17.89 -6.74 -3.92
CA SER A 54 16.93 -6.82 -2.83
C SER A 54 17.07 -8.20 -2.21
N PRO A 55 17.34 -8.30 -0.90
CA PRO A 55 17.48 -9.60 -0.27
C PRO A 55 16.18 -10.35 -0.53
N ARG A 56 16.29 -11.36 -1.39
CA ARG A 56 15.23 -12.32 -1.67
C ARG A 56 14.98 -12.98 -0.33
N THR A 57 13.97 -12.50 0.40
CA THR A 57 13.61 -12.96 1.74
C THR A 57 13.09 -14.39 1.63
N ASN A 58 14.04 -15.32 1.59
CA ASN A 58 13.81 -16.71 1.89
C ASN A 58 13.37 -16.76 3.35
N SER A 59 12.08 -16.99 3.56
CA SER A 59 11.49 -17.23 4.88
C SER A 59 12.09 -18.50 5.47
N ALA A 60 13.23 -18.38 6.14
CA ALA A 60 13.75 -19.38 7.04
C ALA A 60 12.97 -19.31 8.36
N ARG A 61 11.91 -20.11 8.38
CA ARG A 61 11.19 -20.62 9.55
C ARG A 61 12.13 -20.86 10.74
N THR A 62 11.92 -20.15 11.83
CA THR A 62 12.39 -20.57 13.17
C THR A 62 11.20 -20.64 14.12
N PRO A 63 10.99 -21.77 14.83
CA PRO A 63 10.00 -21.88 15.89
C PRO A 63 10.65 -21.53 17.23
N HIS A 64 10.06 -20.62 18.01
CA HIS A 64 10.37 -20.55 19.43
C HIS A 64 9.12 -20.25 20.28
N THR A 65 8.69 -21.34 20.92
CA THR A 65 8.45 -21.47 22.36
C THR A 65 7.45 -20.52 23.03
N SER A 66 6.26 -21.08 23.19
CA SER A 66 5.24 -20.79 24.21
C SER A 66 5.83 -20.62 25.61
N THR A 67 5.51 -19.51 26.28
CA THR A 67 5.62 -19.39 27.74
C THR A 67 4.28 -18.97 28.32
N ARG A 68 3.79 -19.84 29.21
CA ARG A 68 2.52 -19.88 29.91
C ARG A 68 2.66 -19.20 31.28
N GLY A 69 1.73 -18.33 31.65
CA GLY A 69 1.56 -17.82 33.03
C GLY A 69 0.27 -16.98 33.13
N ALA A 70 -0.84 -17.58 33.58
CA ALA A 70 -1.37 -17.48 34.95
C ALA A 70 -2.03 -16.11 35.26
N ARG A 71 -3.37 -16.01 35.15
CA ARG A 71 -4.40 -16.23 36.20
C ARG A 71 -4.56 -15.06 37.20
N ARG A 72 -5.74 -14.42 37.16
CA ARG A 72 -6.58 -13.89 38.26
C ARG A 72 -7.84 -13.27 37.61
N SER A 73 -9.02 -13.88 37.63
CA SER A 73 -9.99 -14.08 38.74
C SER A 73 -10.51 -12.78 39.37
N SER A 74 -11.71 -12.35 38.97
CA SER A 74 -12.80 -11.70 39.74
C SER A 74 -13.93 -11.39 38.73
N ALA A 75 -15.11 -12.03 38.69
CA ALA A 75 -16.21 -12.23 39.65
C ALA A 75 -17.29 -11.12 39.58
N ALA A 76 -18.57 -11.58 39.54
CA ALA A 76 -19.87 -10.87 39.56
C ALA A 76 -20.32 -10.22 38.23
N SER A 77 -21.55 -10.38 37.71
CA SER A 77 -22.78 -11.08 38.12
C SER A 77 -23.72 -11.26 36.91
N PRO A 78 -24.74 -12.15 36.99
CA PRO A 78 -25.66 -12.50 35.90
C PRO A 78 -27.00 -11.74 35.98
N VAL A 79 -27.57 -11.35 34.83
CA VAL A 79 -29.00 -11.05 34.64
C VAL A 79 -29.39 -11.47 33.21
N GLU A 80 -30.16 -12.56 33.12
CA GLU A 80 -31.13 -12.86 32.05
C GLU A 80 -32.49 -12.21 32.41
N PRO A 81 -33.57 -12.33 31.62
CA PRO A 81 -33.72 -12.28 30.16
C PRO A 81 -34.86 -11.32 29.75
N THR A 82 -34.79 -10.68 28.58
CA THR A 82 -35.98 -10.00 28.00
C THR A 82 -36.28 -10.49 26.60
N LYS A 83 -37.20 -11.46 26.62
CA LYS A 83 -38.20 -11.84 25.63
C LYS A 83 -38.81 -10.62 24.93
N ASP A 84 -38.58 -10.46 23.62
CA ASP A 84 -39.67 -10.08 22.72
C ASP A 84 -39.38 -10.43 21.25
N ARG A 85 -40.34 -11.10 20.64
CA ARG A 85 -40.50 -11.47 19.23
C ARG A 85 -41.90 -10.91 18.94
N PRO A 86 -42.19 -10.16 17.86
CA PRO A 86 -42.30 -10.83 16.55
C PRO A 86 -42.29 -9.96 15.26
N ARG A 87 -42.25 -10.71 14.13
CA ARG A 87 -42.97 -10.53 12.84
C ARG A 87 -42.10 -10.26 11.61
N HIS A 88 -42.02 -11.34 10.83
CA HIS A 88 -41.72 -11.34 9.41
C HIS A 88 -42.76 -10.55 8.60
N PRO A 89 -42.34 -9.80 7.57
CA PRO A 89 -43.13 -9.67 6.36
C PRO A 89 -42.69 -10.75 5.34
N LYS A 90 -43.66 -11.60 4.95
CA LYS A 90 -43.61 -12.42 3.73
C LYS A 90 -43.59 -11.47 2.54
N ILE A 91 -42.49 -11.42 1.80
CA ILE A 91 -42.45 -10.79 0.47
C ILE A 91 -42.59 -11.91 -0.55
N THR A 92 -43.77 -11.98 -1.15
CA THR A 92 -44.07 -12.78 -2.33
C THR A 92 -43.39 -12.14 -3.54
N VAL A 93 -42.34 -12.77 -4.06
CA VAL A 93 -41.75 -12.39 -5.35
C VAL A 93 -42.27 -13.35 -6.41
N THR A 94 -43.07 -12.81 -7.32
CA THR A 94 -43.56 -13.44 -8.55
C THR A 94 -42.42 -13.67 -9.55
N PRO A 95 -42.35 -14.83 -10.22
CA PRO A 95 -41.46 -15.02 -11.36
C PRO A 95 -42.05 -14.36 -12.61
N ARG A 96 -41.34 -13.39 -13.20
CA ARG A 96 -41.68 -12.83 -14.52
C ARG A 96 -40.63 -13.25 -15.54
N VAL A 97 -41.08 -14.10 -16.45
CA VAL A 97 -40.43 -14.58 -17.66
C VAL A 97 -40.48 -13.47 -18.71
N MET A 98 -39.33 -13.11 -19.31
CA MET A 98 -39.10 -12.62 -20.71
C MET A 98 -37.55 -12.57 -20.84
N ASP A 99 -36.87 -13.54 -21.43
CA ASP A 99 -36.74 -13.83 -22.88
C ASP A 99 -36.38 -12.59 -23.69
N SER A 100 -35.09 -12.39 -23.96
CA SER A 100 -34.54 -11.71 -25.14
C SER A 100 -33.00 -11.72 -25.15
N SER A 101 -32.45 -12.28 -26.22
CA SER A 101 -31.20 -11.89 -26.89
C SER A 101 -29.85 -12.41 -26.37
N PRO A 102 -29.31 -13.49 -26.95
CA PRO A 102 -27.87 -13.68 -27.07
C PRO A 102 -27.38 -12.99 -28.35
N SER A 103 -27.09 -11.69 -28.28
CA SER A 103 -26.34 -11.01 -29.36
C SER A 103 -24.86 -11.10 -29.05
N SER A 104 -24.22 -12.08 -29.71
CA SER A 104 -22.77 -12.26 -29.84
C SER A 104 -22.02 -10.94 -30.01
N GLY A 105 -20.90 -10.83 -29.30
CA GLY A 105 -19.81 -9.94 -29.72
C GLY A 105 -19.13 -9.13 -28.62
N GLU A 106 -18.96 -9.62 -27.40
CA GLU A 106 -17.97 -9.02 -26.50
C GLU A 106 -16.59 -9.64 -26.78
N PRO A 107 -15.59 -8.83 -27.15
CA PRO A 107 -14.22 -9.32 -27.27
C PRO A 107 -13.81 -9.79 -25.89
N SER A 108 -13.45 -11.06 -25.79
CA SER A 108 -12.69 -11.61 -24.66
C SER A 108 -11.40 -10.82 -24.55
N GLN A 109 -11.46 -9.69 -23.85
CA GLN A 109 -10.30 -9.08 -23.25
C GLN A 109 -9.90 -10.04 -22.15
N GLU A 110 -8.97 -10.91 -22.51
CA GLU A 110 -8.15 -11.69 -21.61
C GLU A 110 -7.52 -10.70 -20.63
N THR A 111 -8.25 -10.44 -19.54
CA THR A 111 -7.89 -9.54 -18.46
C THR A 111 -6.73 -10.20 -17.75
N ARG A 112 -5.54 -9.97 -18.31
CA ARG A 112 -4.29 -10.19 -17.58
C ARG A 112 -4.50 -9.57 -16.20
N PRO A 113 -4.22 -10.31 -15.10
CA PRO A 113 -4.39 -9.77 -13.77
C PRO A 113 -3.52 -8.53 -13.65
N LYS A 114 -4.15 -7.35 -13.73
CA LYS A 114 -3.48 -6.08 -13.49
C LYS A 114 -3.02 -6.12 -12.05
N SER A 115 -1.74 -5.83 -11.83
CA SER A 115 -1.20 -5.80 -10.47
C SER A 115 -1.94 -4.72 -9.69
N ILE A 116 -2.76 -5.12 -8.72
CA ILE A 116 -3.55 -4.21 -7.89
C ILE A 116 -2.69 -3.12 -7.25
N MET A 117 -1.45 -3.44 -6.90
CA MET A 117 -0.50 -2.49 -6.33
C MET A 117 -0.17 -1.37 -7.31
N ARG A 118 -0.03 -1.69 -8.61
CA ARG A 118 0.24 -0.72 -9.66
C ARG A 118 -0.96 0.22 -9.87
N GLU A 119 -2.17 -0.33 -9.91
CA GLU A 119 -3.38 0.46 -10.07
C GLU A 119 -3.65 1.34 -8.85
N LEU A 120 -3.42 0.81 -7.65
CA LEU A 120 -3.53 1.57 -6.40
C LEU A 120 -2.56 2.75 -6.38
N LEU A 121 -1.29 2.54 -6.77
CA LEU A 121 -0.31 3.62 -6.87
C LEU A 121 -0.69 4.65 -7.95
N ALA A 122 -1.31 4.22 -9.05
CA ALA A 122 -1.79 5.14 -10.08
C ALA A 122 -2.94 6.02 -9.56
N GLU A 123 -3.93 5.42 -8.89
CA GLU A 123 -5.06 6.15 -8.29
C GLU A 123 -4.61 7.11 -7.18
N LEU A 124 -3.65 6.71 -6.35
CA LEU A 124 -3.06 7.58 -5.33
C LEU A 124 -2.25 8.73 -5.94
N ASN A 125 -1.55 8.49 -7.05
CA ASN A 125 -0.78 9.53 -7.75
C ASN A 125 -1.69 10.54 -8.46
N LEU A 126 -2.84 10.11 -8.98
CA LEU A 126 -3.83 11.02 -9.58
C LEU A 126 -4.31 12.08 -8.58
N ARG A 127 -4.27 11.75 -7.29
CA ARG A 127 -4.72 12.61 -6.17
C ARG A 127 -3.55 13.22 -5.39
N ARG A 128 -2.33 13.19 -5.93
CA ARG A 128 -1.10 13.63 -5.24
C ARG A 128 -1.10 15.11 -4.86
N ASP A 129 -1.83 15.94 -5.61
CA ASP A 129 -1.92 17.39 -5.35
C ASP A 129 -2.77 17.71 -4.09
N ALA A 130 -3.52 16.74 -3.58
CA ALA A 130 -4.26 16.88 -2.33
C ALA A 130 -3.36 16.61 -1.12
N LEU A 131 -3.46 17.46 -0.10
CA LEU A 131 -2.77 17.27 1.19
C LEU A 131 -3.19 15.95 1.88
N LEU A 132 -4.46 15.56 1.69
CA LEU A 132 -5.05 14.32 2.19
C LEU A 132 -5.91 13.70 1.10
N ILE A 133 -5.68 12.43 0.82
CA ILE A 133 -6.40 11.62 -0.14
C ILE A 133 -7.50 10.85 0.61
N ARG A 134 -8.75 10.92 0.13
CA ARG A 134 -9.86 10.15 0.70
C ARG A 134 -9.75 8.68 0.28
N VAL A 135 -9.51 7.80 1.24
CA VAL A 135 -9.42 6.34 1.01
C VAL A 135 -10.69 5.74 0.39
N PRO A 136 -11.92 6.13 0.81
CA PRO A 136 -13.15 5.60 0.19
C PRO A 136 -13.21 5.78 -1.33
N GLU A 137 -12.70 6.90 -1.84
CA GLU A 137 -12.73 7.22 -3.27
C GLU A 137 -11.77 6.33 -4.06
N VAL A 138 -10.57 6.11 -3.51
CA VAL A 138 -9.57 5.21 -4.10
C VAL A 138 -10.08 3.77 -4.10
N VAL A 139 -10.68 3.32 -2.99
CA VAL A 139 -11.24 1.97 -2.90
C VAL A 139 -12.35 1.79 -3.93
N ARG A 140 -13.30 2.73 -4.04
CA ARG A 140 -14.38 2.67 -5.04
C ARG A 140 -13.89 2.59 -6.47
N ALA A 141 -12.80 3.28 -6.80
CA ALA A 141 -12.21 3.24 -8.13
C ALA A 141 -11.63 1.84 -8.48
N LEU A 142 -11.16 1.10 -7.48
CA LEU A 142 -10.48 -0.18 -7.66
C LEU A 142 -11.38 -1.41 -7.45
N LEU A 143 -12.54 -1.25 -6.81
CA LEU A 143 -13.50 -2.34 -6.59
C LEU A 143 -14.05 -3.01 -7.86
N PRO A 144 -14.13 -2.36 -9.05
CA PRO A 144 -14.50 -3.05 -10.28
C PRO A 144 -13.49 -4.11 -10.72
N ASP A 145 -12.21 -3.91 -10.38
CA ASP A 145 -11.10 -4.75 -10.86
C ASP A 145 -10.50 -5.65 -9.77
N ALA A 146 -10.79 -5.40 -8.49
CA ALA A 146 -10.22 -6.14 -7.37
C ALA A 146 -11.17 -6.27 -6.18
N SER A 147 -10.97 -7.32 -5.37
CA SER A 147 -11.73 -7.52 -4.14
C SER A 147 -11.38 -6.45 -3.10
N MET A 148 -12.35 -6.11 -2.24
CA MET A 148 -12.15 -5.15 -1.16
C MET A 148 -10.97 -5.53 -0.24
N GLU A 149 -10.86 -6.82 0.11
CA GLU A 149 -9.79 -7.34 0.94
C GLU A 149 -8.41 -7.14 0.29
N THR A 150 -8.30 -7.42 -1.01
CA THR A 150 -7.06 -7.21 -1.77
C THR A 150 -6.65 -5.73 -1.80
N VAL A 151 -7.61 -4.81 -1.96
CA VAL A 151 -7.33 -3.37 -1.94
C VAL A 151 -6.88 -2.93 -0.54
N HIS A 152 -7.53 -3.43 0.51
CA HIS A 152 -7.17 -3.13 1.90
C HIS A 152 -5.77 -3.61 2.25
N GLU A 153 -5.43 -4.84 1.88
CA GLU A 153 -4.08 -5.39 2.08
C GLU A 153 -3.02 -4.58 1.34
N ALA A 154 -3.30 -4.15 0.11
CA ALA A 154 -2.40 -3.31 -0.67
C ALA A 154 -2.17 -1.95 0.01
N LEU A 155 -3.23 -1.27 0.47
CA LEU A 155 -3.14 -0.01 1.23
C LEU A 155 -2.32 -0.17 2.52
N LEU A 156 -2.59 -1.22 3.29
CA LEU A 156 -1.84 -1.51 4.52
C LEU A 156 -0.38 -1.82 4.23
N THR A 157 -0.09 -2.49 3.11
CA THR A 157 1.28 -2.78 2.68
C THR A 157 2.03 -1.50 2.31
N LEU A 158 1.41 -0.59 1.54
CA LEU A 158 2.00 0.71 1.22
C LEU A 158 2.28 1.53 2.49
N ASN A 159 1.37 1.47 3.47
CA ASN A 159 1.54 2.13 4.76
C ASN A 159 2.70 1.54 5.59
N ARG A 160 2.80 0.21 5.65
CA ARG A 160 3.92 -0.49 6.32
C ARG A 160 5.26 -0.20 5.67
N ASN A 161 5.28 -0.05 4.35
CA ASN A 161 6.47 0.31 3.58
C ASN A 161 6.82 1.81 3.67
N GLY A 162 6.00 2.62 4.35
CA GLY A 162 6.23 4.05 4.49
C GLY A 162 6.09 4.83 3.18
N LEU A 163 5.38 4.31 2.18
CA LEU A 163 5.08 5.03 0.94
C LEU A 163 3.89 5.97 1.10
N ILE A 164 2.95 5.59 1.95
CA ILE A 164 1.85 6.44 2.39
C ILE A 164 1.72 6.36 3.91
N GLU A 165 1.04 7.34 4.49
CA GLU A 165 0.58 7.33 5.87
C GLU A 165 -0.95 7.26 5.87
N LEU A 166 -1.50 6.21 6.45
CA LEU A 166 -2.94 6.08 6.67
C LEU A 166 -3.34 6.78 7.97
N ARG A 167 -4.39 7.60 7.90
CA ARG A 167 -4.90 8.40 9.02
C ARG A 167 -6.37 8.10 9.29
N PRO A 168 -6.76 8.10 10.58
CA PRO A 168 -8.17 8.08 10.94
C PRO A 168 -8.85 9.38 10.51
N ASP A 169 -10.17 9.36 10.55
CA ASP A 169 -10.96 10.58 10.48
C ASP A 169 -10.63 11.49 11.67
N ALA A 170 -10.24 12.73 11.40
CA ALA A 170 -9.87 13.72 12.43
C ALA A 170 -11.07 14.56 12.90
N GLY A 171 -12.29 14.23 12.46
CA GLY A 171 -13.52 14.73 13.08
C GLY A 171 -14.02 16.08 12.57
N SER A 172 -13.45 16.64 11.51
CA SER A 172 -14.00 17.83 10.84
C SER A 172 -15.12 17.50 9.85
N GLU A 173 -15.08 16.31 9.25
CA GLU A 173 -16.10 15.80 8.34
C GLU A 173 -16.49 14.40 8.79
N PHE A 174 -17.73 14.21 9.24
CA PHE A 174 -18.19 12.87 9.62
C PHE A 174 -18.12 11.93 8.42
N LEU A 175 -17.26 10.91 8.52
CA LEU A 175 -17.25 9.81 7.58
C LEU A 175 -18.64 9.15 7.52
N LYS A 176 -19.25 9.10 6.33
CA LYS A 176 -20.53 8.42 6.14
C LYS A 176 -20.39 6.93 6.51
N PRO A 177 -21.42 6.30 7.10
CA PRO A 177 -21.36 4.87 7.44
C PRO A 177 -21.00 3.97 6.25
N GLU A 178 -21.50 4.33 5.06
CA GLU A 178 -21.22 3.64 3.79
C GLU A 178 -19.74 3.73 3.39
N ASP A 179 -19.11 4.90 3.61
CA ASP A 179 -17.69 5.12 3.36
C ASP A 179 -16.83 4.38 4.40
N ALA A 180 -17.27 4.38 5.66
CA ALA A 180 -16.59 3.67 6.75
C ALA A 180 -16.55 2.15 6.52
N ALA A 181 -17.61 1.57 5.94
CA ALA A 181 -17.71 0.15 5.65
C ALA A 181 -16.69 -0.33 4.59
N ILE A 182 -16.26 0.55 3.69
CA ILE A 182 -15.30 0.22 2.62
C ILE A 182 -13.86 0.61 2.95
N CYS A 183 -13.62 1.27 4.09
CA CYS A 183 -12.28 1.66 4.50
C CYS A 183 -11.54 0.51 5.22
N PRO A 184 -10.21 0.43 5.09
CA PRO A 184 -9.42 -0.53 5.84
C PRO A 184 -9.48 -0.22 7.34
N ARG A 185 -9.61 -1.28 8.14
CA ARG A 185 -9.60 -1.19 9.60
C ARG A 185 -8.17 -1.37 10.14
N GLY A 186 -7.83 -0.52 11.10
CA GLY A 186 -6.61 -0.55 11.87
C GLY A 186 -6.79 -1.17 13.26
N PRO A 187 -5.75 -1.10 14.09
CA PRO A 187 -5.82 -1.53 15.49
C PRO A 187 -6.95 -0.81 16.24
N ARG A 188 -7.57 -1.50 17.21
CA ARG A 188 -8.66 -0.94 18.04
C ARG A 188 -9.87 -0.45 17.23
N ASP A 189 -10.20 -1.15 16.14
CA ASP A 189 -11.30 -0.81 15.23
C ASP A 189 -11.21 0.60 14.62
N THR A 190 -10.01 1.16 14.55
CA THR A 190 -9.77 2.46 13.92
C THR A 190 -10.08 2.34 12.42
N VAL A 191 -10.86 3.27 11.86
CA VAL A 191 -11.15 3.29 10.42
C VAL A 191 -10.22 4.28 9.74
N PHE A 192 -9.38 3.81 8.81
CA PHE A 192 -8.49 4.69 8.05
C PHE A 192 -9.23 5.26 6.84
N SER A 193 -9.68 6.51 6.96
CA SER A 193 -10.45 7.21 5.93
C SER A 193 -9.61 8.14 5.06
N TYR A 194 -8.40 8.49 5.50
CA TYR A 194 -7.48 9.36 4.77
C TYR A 194 -6.11 8.72 4.58
N ALA A 195 -5.46 9.08 3.49
CA ALA A 195 -4.09 8.72 3.18
C ALA A 195 -3.29 9.98 2.83
N ARG A 196 -2.01 10.00 3.16
CA ARG A 196 -1.07 11.05 2.78
C ARG A 196 0.16 10.41 2.17
N TRP A 197 0.72 11.00 1.11
CA TRP A 197 2.04 10.60 0.64
C TRP A 197 3.08 10.94 1.72
N THR A 198 3.83 9.95 2.17
CA THR A 198 4.99 10.17 3.00
C THR A 198 6.12 10.62 2.08
N ASP A 199 6.53 11.87 2.20
CA ASP A 199 7.72 12.38 1.54
C ASP A 199 8.93 11.69 2.18
N THR A 200 9.34 10.56 1.60
CA THR A 200 10.48 9.78 2.06
C THR A 200 11.81 10.49 1.78
N SER A 201 11.82 11.74 1.28
CA SER A 201 13.03 12.54 1.01
C SER A 201 13.65 13.21 2.26
N THR A 202 13.17 12.89 3.48
CA THR A 202 13.61 13.57 4.72
C THR A 202 13.89 12.67 5.93
N ARG A 203 14.12 11.35 5.77
CA ARG A 203 14.57 10.50 6.89
C ARG A 203 15.79 9.69 6.54
#